data_AF-A0A1H3JXW7-F1
#
_entry.id   AF-A0A1H3JXW7-F1
#
_cell.length_a   1.000
_cell.length_b   1.000
_cell.length_c   1.000
_cell.angle_alpha   90.00
_cell.angle_beta   90.00
_cell.angle_gamma   90.00
#
_symmetry.space_group_name_H-M   'P 1'
#
loop_
_entity.id
_entity.type
_entity.pdbx_description
1 polymer ?
#
loop_
_entity_poly.entity_id
_entity_poly.type
_entity_poly.pdbx_seq_one_letter_code
_entity_poly.pdbx_strand_id
1 'polypeptide(L)' 'MTRLPTSDLGVYLLAGLFSALVFAVALAALSLFVPGGLGRIQLAGLVVGFLLFLGAHVTAIWIYREIGAREGAS' A
#
# COMPACT_ATOMS: atom_id res chain seq x y z
N MET A 1 -9.67 -8.61 -28.78
CA MET A 1 -9.28 -7.69 -27.69
C MET A 1 -9.65 -8.35 -26.37
N THR A 2 -8.72 -9.10 -25.79
CA THR A 2 -8.95 -9.84 -24.56
C THR A 2 -8.77 -8.86 -23.41
N ARG A 3 -9.89 -8.34 -22.86
CA ARG A 3 -9.82 -7.58 -21.60
C ARG A 3 -9.41 -8.58 -20.54
N LEU A 4 -8.23 -8.40 -19.94
CA LEU A 4 -7.78 -9.22 -18.84
C LEU A 4 -8.31 -8.59 -17.54
N PRO A 5 -9.43 -9.08 -16.96
CA PRO A 5 -9.79 -8.76 -15.57
C PRO A 5 -8.74 -9.25 -14.56
N THR A 6 -7.73 -10.00 -15.01
CA THR A 6 -6.55 -10.41 -14.25
C THR A 6 -5.52 -9.29 -14.05
N SER A 7 -5.56 -8.21 -14.84
CA SER A 7 -4.52 -7.16 -14.82
C SER A 7 -4.62 -6.22 -13.62
N ASP A 8 -5.82 -5.78 -13.25
CA ASP A 8 -5.98 -4.71 -12.27
C ASP A 8 -5.59 -5.13 -10.85
N LEU A 9 -5.99 -6.33 -10.42
CA LEU A 9 -5.58 -6.84 -9.10
C LEU A 9 -4.06 -6.99 -8.99
N GLY A 10 -3.41 -7.47 -10.06
CA GLY A 10 -1.95 -7.57 -10.12
C GLY A 10 -1.28 -6.21 -9.98
N VAL A 11 -1.81 -5.18 -10.66
CA VAL A 11 -1.33 -3.80 -10.56
C VAL A 11 -1.53 -3.25 -9.15
N TYR A 12 -2.70 -3.46 -8.53
CA TYR A 12 -2.95 -2.99 -7.16
C TYR A 12 -2.03 -3.68 -6.14
N LEU A 13 -1.80 -4.99 -6.28
CA LEU A 13 -0.86 -5.71 -5.40
C LEU A 13 0.58 -5.26 -5.62
N LEU A 14 0.99 -5.04 -6.87
CA LEU A 14 2.32 -4.53 -7.19
C LEU A 14 2.53 -3.11 -6.67
N ALA A 15 1.51 -2.24 -6.79
CA ALA A 15 1.54 -0.89 -6.23
C ALA A 15 1.63 -0.92 -4.71
N GLY A 16 0.88 -1.82 -4.05
CA GLY A 16 0.98 -2.05 -2.61
C GLY A 16 2.39 -2.49 -2.20
N LEU A 17 2.95 -3.49 -2.88
CA LEU A 17 4.31 -3.98 -2.63
C LEU A 17 5.36 -2.89 -2.86
N PHE A 18 5.27 -2.17 -3.99
CA PHE A 18 6.16 -1.07 -4.31
C PHE A 18 6.11 0.02 -3.23
N SER A 19 4.92 0.41 -2.79
CA SER A 19 4.77 1.39 -1.71
C SER A 19 5.42 0.93 -0.40
N ALA A 20 5.32 -0.36 -0.07
CA ALA A 20 5.95 -0.93 1.12
C ALA A 20 7.47 -0.93 1.03
N LEU A 21 8.02 -1.25 -0.13
CA LEU A 21 9.46 -1.17 -0.39
C LEU A 21 9.97 0.27 -0.29
N VAL A 22 9.27 1.23 -0.92
CA VAL A 22 9.62 2.65 -0.84
C VAL A 22 9.57 3.14 0.62
N PHE A 23 8.53 2.78 1.37
CA PHE A 23 8.43 3.14 2.78
C PHE A 23 9.58 2.53 3.61
N ALA A 24 9.88 1.25 3.41
CA ALA A 24 10.98 0.58 4.12
C ALA A 24 12.34 1.22 3.82
N VAL A 25 12.62 1.53 2.54
CA VAL A 25 13.85 2.21 2.12
C VAL A 25 13.93 3.61 2.70
N ALA A 26 12.84 4.38 2.65
CA ALA A 26 12.80 5.73 3.23
C ALA A 26 13.01 5.68 4.75
N LEU A 27 12.39 4.74 5.45
CA LEU A 27 12.55 4.58 6.89
C LEU A 27 13.98 4.18 7.26
N ALA A 28 14.59 3.26 6.50
CA ALA A 28 15.98 2.89 6.67
C ALA A 28 16.92 4.08 6.43
N ALA A 29 16.68 4.87 5.37
CA ALA A 29 17.43 6.08 5.09
C ALA A 29 17.32 7.10 6.23
N LEU A 30 16.11 7.37 6.73
CA LEU A 30 15.93 8.25 7.89
C LEU A 30 16.68 7.74 9.12
N SER A 31 16.64 6.43 9.38
CA SER A 31 17.34 5.84 10.52
C SER A 31 18.86 5.95 10.42
N LEU A 32 19.43 5.98 9.21
CA LEU A 32 20.87 6.03 8.98
C LEU A 32 21.41 7.46 8.88
N PHE A 33 20.63 8.37 8.28
CA PHE A 33 21.12 9.70 7.91
C PHE A 33 20.66 10.81 8.85
N VAL A 34 19.64 10.59 9.70
CA VAL A 34 19.21 11.59 10.68
C VAL A 34 20.16 11.55 11.90
N PRO A 35 20.90 12.64 12.19
CA PRO A 35 21.75 12.71 13.36
C PRO A 35 20.91 12.57 14.65
N GLY A 36 21.26 11.61 15.50
CA GLY A 36 20.45 11.27 16.69
C GLY A 36 19.31 10.28 16.41
N GLY A 37 19.10 9.86 15.16
CA GLY A 37 18.12 8.86 14.75
C GLY A 37 16.66 9.31 14.87
N LEU A 38 15.74 8.39 14.59
CA LEU A 38 14.31 8.60 14.79
C LEU A 38 13.93 8.37 16.25
N GLY A 39 13.26 9.35 16.86
CA GLY A 39 12.66 9.17 18.19
C GLY A 39 11.55 8.12 18.17
N ARG A 40 11.34 7.41 19.31
CA ARG A 40 10.34 6.32 19.42
C ARG A 40 8.93 6.71 18.98
N ILE A 41 8.46 7.88 19.37
CA ILE A 41 7.12 8.37 19.01
C ILE A 41 7.04 8.64 17.50
N GLN A 42 8.08 9.20 16.91
CA GLN A 42 8.13 9.51 15.48
C GLN A 42 8.17 8.23 14.63
N LEU A 43 8.98 7.24 15.03
CA LEU A 43 9.01 5.93 14.42
C LEU A 43 7.65 5.24 14.50
N ALA A 44 7.04 5.20 15.69
CA ALA A 44 5.72 4.61 15.89
C ALA A 44 4.66 5.30 15.01
N GLY A 45 4.66 6.64 14.97
CA GLY A 45 3.74 7.41 14.13
C GLY A 45 3.90 7.11 12.64
N LEU A 46 5.14 7.02 12.14
CA LEU A 46 5.42 6.68 10.75
C LEU A 46 4.92 5.27 10.40
N VAL A 47 5.22 4.28 11.24
CA VAL A 47 4.81 2.89 11.02
C VAL A 47 3.28 2.77 11.08
N VAL A 48 2.63 3.34 12.09
CA VAL A 48 1.17 3.30 12.24
C VAL A 48 0.49 3.99 11.06
N GLY A 49 0.98 5.17 10.66
CA GLY A 49 0.44 5.88 9.49
C GLY A 49 0.55 5.08 8.21
N PHE A 50 1.68 4.40 7.99
CA PHE A 50 1.85 3.54 6.83
C PHE A 50 0.95 2.29 6.86
N LEU A 51 0.74 1.69 8.04
CA LEU A 51 -0.20 0.57 8.18
C LEU A 51 -1.65 1.01 7.92
N LEU A 52 -2.04 2.22 8.35
CA LEU A 52 -3.35 2.78 8.02
C LEU A 52 -3.51 2.99 6.51
N PHE A 53 -2.47 3.50 5.85
CA PHE A 53 -2.45 3.60 4.39
C PHE A 53 -2.62 2.23 3.71
N LEU A 54 -1.87 1.21 4.14
CA LEU A 54 -2.02 -0.15 3.62
C LEU A 54 -3.44 -0.71 3.84
N GLY A 55 -4.02 -0.47 5.01
CA GLY A 55 -5.40 -0.86 5.31
C GLY A 55 -6.40 -0.20 4.36
N ALA A 56 -6.24 1.10 4.09
CA ALA A 56 -7.07 1.82 3.13
C ALA A 56 -6.88 1.29 1.69
N HIS A 57 -5.64 0.99 1.30
CA HIS A 57 -5.32 0.41 -0.01
C HIS A 57 -6.00 -0.95 -0.22
N VAL A 58 -5.90 -1.85 0.77
CA VAL A 58 -6.57 -3.16 0.73
C VAL A 58 -8.08 -3.01 0.71
N THR A 59 -8.64 -2.07 1.48
CA THR A 59 -10.07 -1.77 1.48
C THR A 59 -10.53 -1.30 0.09
N ALA A 60 -9.75 -0.44 -0.57
CA ALA A 60 -10.06 0.00 -1.93
C ALA A 60 -10.09 -1.17 -2.92
N ILE A 61 -9.10 -2.08 -2.86
CA ILE A 61 -9.11 -3.30 -3.69
C ILE A 61 -10.39 -4.08 -3.47
N TRP A 62 -10.81 -4.28 -2.22
CA TRP A 62 -12.01 -5.03 -1.90
C TRP A 62 -13.28 -4.39 -2.48
N ILE A 63 -13.42 -3.06 -2.33
CA ILE A 63 -14.54 -2.29 -2.88
C ILE A 63 -14.61 -2.44 -4.41
N TYR A 64 -13.51 -2.19 -5.12
CA TYR A 64 -13.50 -2.29 -6.58
C TYR A 64 -13.81 -3.69 -7.08
N ARG A 65 -13.34 -4.72 -6.36
CA ARG A 65 -13.59 -6.11 -6.73
C ARG A 65 -15.07 -6.48 -6.57
N GLU A 66 -15.71 -5.99 -5.50
CA GLU A 66 -17.15 -6.20 -5.25
C GLU A 66 -18.02 -5.47 -6.28
N ILE A 67 -17.67 -4.23 -6.64
CA ILE A 67 -18.38 -3.48 -7.68
C ILE A 67 -18.33 -4.23 -9.02
N GLY A 68 -17.12 -4.65 -9.45
CA GLY A 68 -16.96 -5.41 -10.69
C GLY A 68 -17.73 -6.74 -10.70
N ALA A 69 -17.85 -7.42 -9.55
CA ALA A 69 -18.62 -8.65 -9.42
C ALA A 69 -20.13 -8.42 -9.62
N ARG A 70 -20.66 -7.27 -9.20
CA ARG A 70 -22.07 -6.92 -9.36
C ARG A 70 -22.41 -6.49 -10.78
N GLU A 71 -21.53 -5.75 -11.44
CA GLU A 71 -21.72 -5.29 -12.82
C GLU A 71 -21.62 -6.43 -13.85
N GLY A 72 -20.85 -7.49 -13.56
CA GLY A 72 -20.75 -8.67 -14.43
C GLY A 72 -21.91 -9.67 -14.32
N ALA A 73 -22.82 -9.48 -13.36
CA ALA A 73 -23.96 -10.37 -13.10
C ALA A 73 -25.30 -9.87 -13.70
N SER A 74 -25.30 -8.69 -14.31
CA SER A 74 -26.43 -8.04 -15.01
C SER A 74 -26.27 -8.10 -16.52
#